data_AF-A0A926CVY9-F1
#
_entry.id   AF-A0A926CVY9-F1
#
_cell.length_a   1.000
_cell.length_b   1.000
_cell.length_c   1.000
_cell.angle_alpha   90.00
_cell.angle_beta   90.00
_cell.angle_gamma   90.00
#
_symmetry.space_group_name_H-M   'P 1'
#
loop_
_entity.id
_entity.type
_entity.pdbx_description
1 polymer ?
#
loop_
_entity_poly.entity_id
_entity_poly.type
_entity_poly.pdbx_seq_one_letter_code
_entity_poly.pdbx_strand_id
1 'polypeptide(L)'
;MITKAIIPGTFMIYMCWPSYSQSITNTYLKGGDNDGYAMSSVIFLPPPPVNITDVMTGQESLFPNPVSGSLHLNLAESRDYTSIEIYNVLGSIIFSVPFNEREKTYTLDVSKIPAGAYYCKMGYEHHNYSTIYFVKE
;
A
#
# COMPACT_ATOMS: atom_id res chain seq x y z
N MET A 1 4.10 -40.51 -4.39
CA MET A 1 5.55 -40.58 -4.66
C MET A 1 6.01 -39.20 -5.07
N ILE A 2 6.76 -38.51 -4.21
CA ILE A 2 7.34 -37.18 -4.52
C ILE A 2 8.83 -37.45 -4.76
N THR A 3 9.26 -37.33 -6.01
CA THR A 3 10.65 -37.54 -6.39
C THR A 3 11.43 -36.24 -6.14
N LYS A 4 12.29 -36.26 -5.12
CA LYS A 4 13.29 -35.21 -4.84
C LYS A 4 14.33 -35.19 -5.95
N ALA A 5 14.56 -34.03 -6.55
CA ALA A 5 15.79 -33.73 -7.28
C ALA A 5 16.61 -32.76 -6.43
N ILE A 6 17.72 -33.25 -5.87
CA ILE A 6 18.71 -32.44 -5.16
C ILE A 6 19.78 -32.06 -6.19
N ILE A 7 19.86 -30.77 -6.53
CA ILE A 7 20.96 -30.22 -7.33
C ILE A 7 22.04 -29.76 -6.34
N PRO A 8 23.32 -30.16 -6.50
CA PRO A 8 24.37 -29.83 -5.54
C PRO A 8 24.87 -28.40 -5.76
N GLY A 9 24.79 -27.53 -4.74
CA GLY A 9 25.46 -26.23 -4.76
C GLY A 9 24.83 -25.09 -3.96
N THR A 10 23.59 -25.22 -3.49
CA THR A 10 22.91 -24.11 -2.80
C THR A 10 23.08 -24.20 -1.29
N PHE A 11 23.96 -23.38 -0.72
CA PHE A 11 23.97 -23.11 0.72
C PHE A 11 23.02 -21.94 1.01
N MET A 12 21.89 -22.21 1.70
CA MET A 12 21.01 -21.18 2.24
C MET A 12 21.56 -20.70 3.58
N ILE A 13 21.97 -19.44 3.65
CA ILE A 13 22.32 -18.77 4.91
C ILE A 13 21.07 -18.01 5.37
N TYR A 14 20.44 -18.46 6.44
CA TYR A 14 19.34 -17.75 7.09
C TYR A 14 19.89 -16.83 8.17
N MET A 15 19.92 -15.52 7.91
CA MET A 15 20.04 -14.51 8.96
C MET A 15 18.68 -13.84 9.14
N CYS A 16 18.13 -13.93 10.35
CA CYS A 16 16.82 -13.39 10.72
C CYS A 16 17.00 -12.11 11.54
N TRP A 17 16.50 -10.98 11.05
CA TRP A 17 15.63 -9.99 11.72
C TRP A 17 15.24 -8.89 10.69
N PRO A 18 14.19 -8.07 10.95
CA PRO A 18 13.11 -7.86 10.00
C PRO A 18 13.43 -6.85 8.88
N SER A 19 12.70 -7.05 7.79
CA SER A 19 12.49 -6.14 6.65
C SER A 19 13.46 -6.35 5.48
N TYR A 20 12.87 -6.74 4.35
CA TYR A 20 13.48 -6.87 3.03
C TYR A 20 14.32 -8.13 2.78
N SER A 21 13.64 -9.20 2.34
CA SER A 21 14.33 -10.30 1.63
C SER A 21 14.69 -9.83 0.22
N GLN A 22 15.95 -9.45 0.01
CA GLN A 22 16.49 -9.31 -1.34
C GLN A 22 16.94 -10.69 -1.81
N SER A 23 16.34 -11.21 -2.88
CA SER A 23 16.84 -12.42 -3.53
C SER A 23 18.02 -12.04 -4.42
N ILE A 24 19.24 -12.29 -3.95
CA ILE A 24 20.43 -12.19 -4.79
C ILE A 24 20.59 -13.53 -5.51
N THR A 25 20.36 -13.54 -6.82
CA THR A 25 20.66 -14.70 -7.65
C THR A 25 22.01 -14.48 -8.32
N ASN A 26 23.02 -15.24 -7.92
CA ASN A 26 24.30 -15.27 -8.60
C ASN A 26 24.19 -16.21 -9.80
N THR A 27 24.16 -15.64 -11.01
CA THR A 27 24.15 -16.41 -12.25
C THR A 27 25.59 -16.48 -12.79
N TYR A 28 26.10 -17.69 -12.96
CA TYR A 28 27.39 -17.91 -13.61
C TYR A 28 27.18 -17.95 -15.12
N LEU A 29 27.60 -16.89 -15.81
CA LEU A 29 27.62 -16.90 -17.26
C LEU A 29 28.86 -17.67 -17.71
N LYS A 30 28.65 -18.77 -18.44
CA LYS A 30 29.75 -19.48 -19.09
C LYS A 30 30.20 -18.64 -20.29
N GLY A 31 31.33 -17.94 -20.15
CA GLY A 31 32.01 -17.33 -21.28
C GLY A 31 32.34 -18.39 -22.32
N GLY A 32 31.90 -18.18 -23.56
CA GLY A 32 32.37 -18.97 -24.69
C GLY A 32 33.86 -18.74 -24.85
N ASP A 33 34.61 -19.84 -24.89
CA ASP A 33 36.04 -19.95 -25.16
C ASP A 33 36.98 -19.38 -24.07
N ASN A 34 37.46 -20.32 -23.24
CA ASN A 34 38.65 -20.33 -22.38
C ASN A 34 38.92 -19.23 -21.33
N ASP A 35 38.12 -18.18 -21.22
CA ASP A 35 38.42 -17.11 -20.26
C ASP A 35 37.30 -16.90 -19.24
N GLY A 36 37.55 -17.33 -17.99
CA GLY A 36 37.01 -16.76 -16.75
C GLY A 36 35.50 -16.85 -16.47
N TYR A 37 35.15 -17.32 -15.28
CA TYR A 37 33.79 -17.11 -14.74
C TYR A 37 33.62 -15.64 -14.34
N ALA A 38 32.77 -14.90 -15.05
CA ALA A 38 32.35 -13.57 -14.62
C ALA A 38 31.14 -13.68 -13.68
N MET A 39 31.26 -13.13 -12.47
CA MET A 39 30.13 -12.97 -11.56
C MET A 39 29.34 -11.72 -11.94
N SER A 40 28.07 -11.90 -12.32
CA SER A 40 27.15 -10.80 -12.57
C SER A 40 26.03 -10.83 -11.53
N SER A 41 25.91 -9.77 -10.74
CA SER A 41 24.81 -9.59 -9.79
C SER A 41 23.69 -8.80 -10.47
N VAL A 42 22.53 -9.43 -10.66
CA VAL A 42 21.32 -8.72 -11.09
C VAL A 42 20.58 -8.26 -9.83
N ILE A 43 20.55 -6.94 -9.61
CA ILE A 43 19.77 -6.34 -8.53
C ILE A 43 18.37 -6.06 -9.08
N PHE A 44 17.38 -6.83 -8.64
CA PHE A 44 15.98 -6.55 -8.95
C PHE A 44 15.50 -5.48 -7.96
N LEU A 45 15.49 -4.22 -8.40
CA LEU A 45 14.85 -3.16 -7.63
C LEU A 45 13.34 -3.41 -7.71
N PRO A 46 12.63 -3.55 -6.57
CA PRO A 46 11.19 -3.56 -6.61
C PRO A 46 10.73 -2.26 -7.28
N PRO A 47 9.64 -2.30 -8.07
CA PRO A 47 9.10 -1.08 -8.64
C PRO A 47 8.89 -0.07 -7.50
N PRO A 48 9.20 1.22 -7.72
CA PRO A 48 8.84 2.24 -6.73
C PRO A 48 7.36 2.08 -6.40
N PRO A 49 6.93 2.32 -5.15
CA PRO A 49 5.52 2.25 -4.80
C PRO A 49 4.75 3.10 -5.82
N VAL A 50 3.98 2.43 -6.67
CA VAL A 50 3.16 3.08 -7.68
C VAL A 50 2.14 3.89 -6.90
N ASN A 51 2.13 5.19 -7.17
CA ASN A 51 1.12 6.11 -6.67
C ASN A 51 -0.25 5.46 -6.86
N ILE A 52 -1.08 5.46 -5.80
CA ILE A 52 -2.34 4.72 -5.73
C ILE A 52 -3.13 4.91 -7.03
N THR A 53 -3.11 3.89 -7.87
CA THR A 53 -4.00 3.80 -9.03
C THR A 53 -4.90 2.57 -8.85
N ASP A 54 -5.43 2.41 -7.63
CA ASP A 54 -6.74 1.78 -7.52
C ASP A 54 -7.77 2.90 -7.68
N VAL A 55 -7.92 3.36 -8.93
CA VAL A 55 -9.20 3.92 -9.36
C VAL A 55 -10.12 2.73 -9.57
N MET A 56 -10.46 2.07 -8.47
CA MET A 56 -11.73 1.38 -8.40
C MET A 56 -12.76 2.49 -8.56
N THR A 57 -13.61 2.38 -9.57
CA THR A 57 -14.73 3.25 -9.90
C THR A 57 -15.66 3.40 -8.68
N GLY A 58 -15.24 4.20 -7.70
CA GLY A 58 -15.88 4.37 -6.43
C GLY A 58 -16.91 5.48 -6.55
N GLN A 59 -18.15 5.20 -6.16
CA GLN A 59 -19.14 6.26 -5.93
C GLN A 59 -18.79 7.08 -4.67
N GLU A 60 -17.68 6.75 -3.99
CA GLU A 60 -17.22 7.48 -2.84
C GLU A 60 -16.70 8.87 -3.24
N SER A 61 -17.10 9.89 -2.49
CA SER A 61 -16.62 11.24 -2.72
C SER A 61 -16.46 11.99 -1.41
N LEU A 62 -15.43 12.85 -1.39
CA LEU A 62 -15.13 13.75 -0.29
C LEU A 62 -15.36 15.19 -0.75
N PHE A 63 -16.13 15.95 0.00
CA PHE A 63 -16.39 17.35 -0.29
C PHE A 63 -16.65 18.16 0.99
N PRO A 64 -16.33 19.46 1.00
CA PRO A 64 -15.62 20.20 -0.04
C PRO A 64 -14.13 19.85 -0.07
N ASN A 65 -13.48 20.12 -1.20
CA ASN A 65 -12.02 20.10 -1.31
C ASN A 65 -11.59 21.35 -2.09
N PRO A 66 -10.87 22.32 -1.49
CA PRO A 66 -10.34 22.32 -0.11
C PRO A 66 -11.42 22.39 1.00
N VAL A 67 -11.07 21.96 2.22
CA VAL A 67 -11.97 21.95 3.39
C VAL A 67 -11.46 22.86 4.51
N SER A 68 -12.36 23.62 5.14
CA SER A 68 -12.00 24.53 6.25
C SER A 68 -12.38 23.99 7.64
N GLY A 69 -13.41 23.13 7.75
CA GLY A 69 -13.87 22.66 9.06
C GLY A 69 -14.63 21.34 9.02
N SER A 70 -15.67 21.23 8.21
CA SER A 70 -16.48 20.00 8.09
C SER A 70 -16.25 19.32 6.75
N LEU A 71 -15.80 18.07 6.79
CA LEU A 71 -15.60 17.23 5.63
C LEU A 71 -16.78 16.24 5.51
N HIS A 72 -17.44 16.22 4.37
CA HIS A 72 -18.51 15.29 4.08
C HIS A 72 -17.98 14.13 3.24
N LEU A 73 -18.30 12.92 3.67
CA LEU A 73 -17.98 11.67 3.00
C LEU A 73 -19.29 11.08 2.51
N ASN A 74 -19.41 10.91 1.20
CA ASN A 74 -20.48 10.15 0.59
C ASN A 74 -19.96 8.74 0.28
N LEU A 75 -20.64 7.72 0.79
CA LEU A 75 -20.24 6.33 0.73
C LEU A 75 -21.09 5.59 -0.30
N ALA A 76 -20.47 4.72 -1.09
CA ALA A 76 -21.18 3.91 -2.08
C ALA A 76 -22.17 2.94 -1.41
N GLU A 77 -23.40 2.86 -1.92
CA GLU A 77 -24.46 2.01 -1.32
C GLU A 77 -24.18 0.51 -1.42
N SER A 78 -23.32 0.11 -2.36
CA SER A 78 -23.01 -1.29 -2.65
C SER A 78 -21.88 -1.86 -1.77
N ARG A 79 -21.36 -1.10 -0.81
CA ARG A 79 -20.22 -1.49 0.02
C ARG A 79 -20.54 -1.39 1.50
N ASP A 80 -20.18 -2.43 2.23
CA ASP A 80 -20.23 -2.46 3.69
C ASP A 80 -18.88 -1.95 4.24
N TYR A 81 -18.87 -0.69 4.68
CA TYR A 81 -17.70 -0.04 5.25
C TYR A 81 -17.48 -0.50 6.69
N THR A 82 -16.22 -0.68 7.06
CA THR A 82 -15.81 -1.16 8.39
C THR A 82 -14.95 -0.14 9.14
N SER A 83 -14.25 0.73 8.43
CA SER A 83 -13.34 1.70 9.02
C SER A 83 -13.16 2.93 8.14
N ILE A 84 -13.00 4.08 8.80
CA ILE A 84 -12.61 5.34 8.17
C ILE A 84 -11.39 5.87 8.92
N GLU A 85 -10.31 6.08 8.19
CA GLU A 85 -9.02 6.48 8.72
C GLU A 85 -8.47 7.67 7.93
N ILE A 86 -7.91 8.67 8.61
CA ILE A 86 -7.23 9.80 7.96
C ILE A 86 -5.76 9.79 8.29
N TYR A 87 -4.96 9.95 7.25
CA TYR A 87 -3.51 9.93 7.27
C TYR A 87 -2.95 11.28 6.84
N ASN A 88 -1.87 11.73 7.49
CA ASN A 88 -1.01 12.75 6.91
C ASN A 88 -0.19 12.19 5.75
N VAL A 89 0.50 13.06 5.02
CA VAL A 89 1.44 12.67 3.95
C VAL A 89 2.61 11.79 4.41
N LEU A 90 2.88 11.73 5.72
CA LEU A 90 3.91 10.88 6.32
C LEU A 90 3.37 9.50 6.71
N GLY A 91 2.08 9.22 6.47
CA GLY A 91 1.43 7.95 6.82
C GLY A 91 1.04 7.81 8.30
N SER A 92 1.09 8.88 9.09
CA SER A 92 0.60 8.87 10.48
C SER A 92 -0.93 9.02 10.52
N ILE A 93 -1.58 8.17 11.31
CA ILE A 93 -3.03 8.22 11.54
C ILE A 93 -3.37 9.40 12.45
N ILE A 94 -4.24 10.29 11.98
CA ILE A 94 -4.74 11.47 12.71
C ILE A 94 -6.13 11.21 13.26
N PHE A 95 -6.92 10.43 12.51
CA PHE A 95 -8.28 10.08 12.86
C PHE A 95 -8.54 8.64 12.45
N SER A 96 -9.23 7.89 13.30
CA SER A 96 -9.64 6.52 13.03
C SER A 96 -10.92 6.25 13.78
N VAL A 97 -11.96 5.86 13.05
CA VAL A 97 -13.23 5.42 13.64
C VAL A 97 -13.63 4.06 13.07
N PRO A 98 -14.06 3.12 13.92
CA PRO A 98 -14.78 1.96 13.45
C PRO A 98 -16.09 2.46 12.84
N PHE A 99 -16.35 2.08 11.60
CA PHE A 99 -17.57 2.43 10.91
C PHE A 99 -18.52 1.25 11.00
N ASN A 100 -19.53 1.36 11.86
CA ASN A 100 -20.52 0.29 12.09
C ASN A 100 -21.92 0.68 11.60
N GLU A 101 -22.03 1.83 10.93
CA GLU A 101 -23.30 2.41 10.55
C GLU A 101 -23.60 2.13 9.08
N ARG A 102 -24.88 1.94 8.76
CA ARG A 102 -25.35 1.88 7.35
C ARG A 102 -25.57 3.28 6.77
N GLU A 103 -25.05 4.30 7.43
CA GLU A 103 -25.21 5.68 7.00
C GLU A 103 -24.41 5.91 5.72
N LYS A 104 -25.09 6.45 4.71
CA LYS A 104 -24.50 6.70 3.38
C LYS A 104 -23.67 7.98 3.35
N THR A 105 -23.90 8.88 4.30
CA THR A 105 -23.21 10.16 4.40
C THR A 105 -22.68 10.32 5.81
N TYR A 106 -21.38 10.54 5.93
CA TYR A 106 -20.74 10.80 7.20
C TYR A 106 -20.12 12.20 7.18
N THR A 107 -20.26 12.95 8.28
CA THR A 107 -19.63 14.27 8.42
C THR A 107 -18.56 14.20 9.49
N LEU A 108 -17.35 14.55 9.10
CA LEU A 108 -16.20 14.61 9.99
C LEU A 108 -15.81 16.05 10.30
N ASP A 109 -15.61 16.34 11.59
CA ASP A 109 -15.00 17.59 12.03
C ASP A 109 -13.47 17.52 11.89
N VAL A 110 -12.94 18.26 10.92
CA VAL A 110 -11.51 18.46 10.64
C VAL A 110 -11.04 19.85 11.07
N SER A 111 -11.80 20.60 11.87
CA SER A 111 -11.43 21.96 12.30
C SER A 111 -10.18 22.00 13.18
N LYS A 112 -9.84 20.86 13.82
CA LYS A 112 -8.72 20.74 14.75
C LYS A 112 -7.42 20.27 14.11
N ILE A 113 -7.44 19.85 12.84
CA ILE A 113 -6.23 19.39 12.15
C ILE A 113 -5.55 20.58 11.43
N PRO A 114 -4.22 20.63 11.38
CA PRO A 114 -3.50 21.70 10.67
C PRO A 114 -3.82 21.74 9.17
N ALA A 115 -3.65 22.90 8.55
CA ALA A 115 -3.70 23.04 7.09
C ALA A 115 -2.67 22.13 6.43
N GLY A 116 -3.04 21.48 5.33
CA GLY A 116 -2.16 20.56 4.63
C GLY A 116 -2.87 19.49 3.79
N ALA A 117 -2.05 18.61 3.24
CA ALA A 117 -2.47 17.47 2.44
C ALA A 117 -2.74 16.24 3.32
N TYR A 118 -3.85 15.55 3.05
CA TYR A 118 -4.28 14.37 3.79
C TYR A 118 -4.86 13.30 2.86
N TYR A 119 -4.85 12.07 3.35
CA TYR A 119 -5.49 10.93 2.70
C TYR A 119 -6.56 10.36 3.62
N CYS A 120 -7.78 10.23 3.11
CA CYS A 120 -8.84 9.48 3.77
C CYS A 120 -8.86 8.08 3.19
N LYS A 121 -8.74 7.06 4.03
CA LYS A 121 -8.85 5.65 3.69
C LYS A 121 -10.13 5.09 4.28
N MET A 122 -10.92 4.44 3.44
CA MET A 122 -12.16 3.77 3.82
C MET A 122 -11.97 2.28 3.60
N GLY A 123 -11.96 1.50 4.68
CA GLY A 123 -11.92 0.05 4.63
C GLY A 123 -13.33 -0.52 4.48
N TYR A 124 -13.47 -1.57 3.67
CA TYR A 124 -14.71 -2.33 3.50
C TYR A 124 -14.41 -3.83 3.48
N GLU A 125 -15.43 -4.67 3.37
CA GLU A 125 -15.27 -6.13 3.46
C GLU A 125 -14.21 -6.70 2.50
N HIS A 126 -13.68 -7.87 2.87
CA HIS A 126 -12.66 -8.61 2.13
C HIS A 126 -11.32 -7.87 2.00
N HIS A 127 -10.92 -7.12 3.04
CA HIS A 127 -9.62 -6.41 3.12
C HIS A 127 -9.39 -5.38 2.01
N ASN A 128 -10.45 -4.91 1.37
CA ASN A 128 -10.35 -3.88 0.36
C ASN A 128 -10.46 -2.50 1.01
N TYR A 129 -9.87 -1.51 0.33
CA TYR A 129 -9.90 -0.13 0.78
C TYR A 129 -9.94 0.83 -0.39
N SER A 130 -10.61 1.96 -0.18
CA SER A 130 -10.62 3.11 -1.08
C SER A 130 -9.83 4.23 -0.41
N THR A 131 -9.04 4.99 -1.17
CA THR A 131 -8.26 6.11 -0.62
C THR A 131 -8.51 7.36 -1.45
N ILE A 132 -8.93 8.44 -0.78
CA ILE A 132 -9.23 9.72 -1.42
C ILE A 132 -8.34 10.80 -0.79
N TYR A 133 -7.69 11.57 -1.65
CA TYR A 133 -6.86 12.71 -1.27
C TYR A 133 -7.72 13.97 -1.07
N PHE A 134 -7.43 14.76 -0.04
CA PHE A 134 -8.06 16.06 0.17
C PHE A 134 -7.08 17.07 0.80
N VAL A 135 -7.40 18.36 0.66
CA VAL A 135 -6.59 19.47 1.19
C VAL A 135 -7.38 20.22 2.26
N LYS A 136 -6.76 20.43 3.43
CA LYS A 136 -7.24 21.29 4.51
C LYS A 136 -6.64 22.68 4.39
N GLU A 137 -7.46 23.72 4.51
CA GLU A 137 -7.04 25.14 4.56
C GLU A 137 -6.64 25.64 5.95
#